data_AF-A0A918Y4I3-F1
#
_entry.id   AF-A0A918Y4I3-F1
#
_cell.length_a   1.000
_cell.length_b   1.000
_cell.length_c   1.000
_cell.angle_alpha   90.00
_cell.angle_beta   90.00
_cell.angle_gamma   90.00
#
_symmetry.space_group_name_H-M   'P 1'
#
loop_
_entity.id
_entity.type
_entity.pdbx_description
1 polymer ?
#
loop_
_entity_poly.entity_id
_entity_poly.type
_entity_poly.pdbx_seq_one_letter_code
_entity_poly.pdbx_strand_id
1 'polypeptide(L)'
;MGAPGPQVDDQTAVDVALSVLIGARVPHLLLRDEDGRCVGLVTRAQLAAHRVGSWYTDRTRLRDIPLDRGPFTSSTSVLGDAEAAMRIRTLDVSPVIDEHGYALGVLALTP
;
A
#
# COMPACT_ATOMS: atom_id res chain seq x y z
N MET A 1 -11.77 -10.65 0.89
CA MET A 1 -11.13 -9.59 0.07
C MET A 1 -12.05 -8.39 0.03
N GLY A 2 -11.51 -7.18 0.22
CA GLY A 2 -12.23 -5.92 0.06
C GLY A 2 -11.78 -5.16 -1.20
N ALA A 3 -12.49 -4.07 -1.51
CA ALA A 3 -12.10 -3.17 -2.59
C ALA A 3 -10.70 -2.57 -2.34
N PRO A 4 -9.93 -2.24 -3.40
CA PRO A 4 -8.55 -1.75 -3.26
C PRO A 4 -8.47 -0.35 -2.61
N GLY A 5 -9.60 0.35 -2.50
CA GLY A 5 -9.62 1.73 -2.02
C GLY A 5 -8.96 2.70 -3.01
N PRO A 6 -8.68 3.94 -2.58
CA PRO A 6 -8.00 4.92 -3.42
C PRO A 6 -6.56 4.49 -3.72
N GLN A 7 -6.16 4.66 -4.97
CA GLN A 7 -4.81 4.39 -5.44
C GLN A 7 -4.14 5.71 -5.83
N VAL A 8 -2.88 5.88 -5.47
CA VAL A 8 -2.08 7.06 -5.82
C VAL A 8 -0.84 6.64 -6.59
N ASP A 9 -0.40 7.51 -7.48
CA ASP A 9 0.88 7.34 -8.17
C ASP A 9 2.03 7.33 -7.17
N ASP A 10 3.02 6.46 -7.32
CA ASP A 10 4.16 6.39 -6.40
C ASP A 10 5.03 7.68 -6.42
N GLN A 11 4.81 8.59 -7.39
CA GLN A 11 5.39 9.94 -7.46
C GLN A 11 4.66 10.98 -6.66
N THR A 12 3.50 10.63 -6.11
CA THR A 12 2.75 11.49 -5.23
C THR A 12 3.61 11.87 -4.02
N ALA A 13 3.61 13.16 -3.68
CA ALA A 13 4.27 13.64 -2.47
C ALA A 13 3.57 13.09 -1.21
N VAL A 14 4.33 12.85 -0.14
CA VAL A 14 3.82 12.29 1.11
C VAL A 14 2.65 13.12 1.70
N ASP A 15 2.73 14.45 1.70
CA ASP A 15 1.64 15.30 2.21
C ASP A 15 0.36 15.20 1.37
N VAL A 16 0.49 15.04 0.05
CA VAL A 16 -0.65 14.85 -0.85
C VAL A 16 -1.30 13.49 -0.58
N ALA A 17 -0.50 12.44 -0.45
CA ALA A 17 -1.00 11.11 -0.09
C ALA A 17 -1.71 11.11 1.28
N LEU A 18 -1.14 11.80 2.27
CA LEU A 18 -1.75 11.94 3.58
C LEU A 18 -3.09 12.70 3.50
N SER A 19 -3.16 13.74 2.67
CA SER A 19 -4.39 14.49 2.41
C SER A 19 -5.47 13.62 1.76
N VAL A 20 -5.10 12.78 0.78
CA VAL A 20 -6.01 11.81 0.15
C VAL A 20 -6.53 10.82 1.17
N LEU A 21 -5.65 10.23 1.99
CA LEU A 21 -6.02 9.26 3.02
C LEU A 21 -7.01 9.88 4.03
N ILE A 22 -6.73 11.10 4.50
CA ILE A 22 -7.61 11.85 5.40
C ILE A 22 -8.96 12.14 4.75
N GLY A 23 -8.95 12.67 3.52
CA GLY A 23 -10.16 13.07 2.80
C GLY A 23 -11.07 11.88 2.46
N ALA A 24 -10.47 10.76 2.06
CA ALA A 24 -11.19 9.53 1.74
C ALA A 24 -11.62 8.73 2.99
N ARG A 25 -11.11 9.08 4.18
CA ARG A 25 -11.38 8.38 5.46
C ARG A 25 -11.08 6.88 5.38
N VAL A 26 -9.99 6.53 4.71
CA VAL A 26 -9.54 5.14 4.55
C VAL A 26 -8.29 4.87 5.41
N PRO A 27 -8.05 3.61 5.83
CA PRO A 27 -6.89 3.28 6.65
C PRO A 27 -5.57 3.18 5.86
N HIS A 28 -5.65 2.95 4.55
CA HIS A 28 -4.51 2.76 3.66
C HIS A 28 -4.78 3.30 2.25
N LEU A 29 -3.69 3.49 1.50
CA LEU A 29 -3.68 3.73 0.05
C LEU A 29 -2.85 2.65 -0.62
N LEU A 30 -3.24 2.27 -1.84
CA LEU A 30 -2.35 1.51 -2.71
C LEU A 30 -1.52 2.45 -3.56
N LEU A 31 -0.29 2.04 -3.84
CA LEU A 31 0.62 2.75 -4.73
C LEU A 31 0.61 2.06 -6.08
N ARG A 32 0.53 2.87 -7.14
CA ARG A 32 0.70 2.38 -8.51
C ARG A 32 1.89 3.05 -9.19
N ASP A 33 2.55 2.31 -10.06
CA ASP A 33 3.54 2.87 -10.97
C ASP A 33 2.88 3.52 -12.20
N GLU A 34 3.73 3.96 -13.14
CA GLU A 34 3.34 4.60 -14.40
C GLU A 34 2.52 3.67 -15.31
N ASP A 35 2.69 2.35 -15.18
CA ASP A 35 1.92 1.34 -15.91
C ASP A 35 0.57 1.02 -15.22
N GLY A 36 0.36 1.57 -14.02
CA GLY A 36 -0.81 1.33 -13.18
C GLY A 36 -0.72 0.06 -12.31
N ARG A 37 0.44 -0.61 -12.28
CA ARG A 37 0.65 -1.81 -11.45
C ARG A 37 0.82 -1.45 -9.99
N CYS A 38 0.33 -2.31 -9.10
CA CYS A 38 0.53 -2.14 -7.67
C CYS A 38 2.02 -2.27 -7.33
N VAL A 39 2.57 -1.26 -6.66
CA VAL A 39 3.98 -1.22 -6.23
C VAL A 39 4.13 -0.97 -4.74
N GLY A 40 3.03 -0.85 -3.99
CA GLY A 40 3.07 -0.74 -2.55
C GLY A 40 1.72 -0.53 -1.90
N LEU A 41 1.75 -0.58 -0.57
CA LEU A 41 0.66 -0.16 0.30
C LEU A 41 1.24 0.79 1.34
N VAL A 42 0.51 1.85 1.64
CA VAL A 42 0.90 2.77 2.70
C VAL A 42 -0.26 3.09 3.63
N THR A 43 0.03 3.09 4.93
CA THR A 43 -0.91 3.40 6.00
C THR A 43 -0.70 4.81 6.54
N ARG A 44 -1.71 5.33 7.24
CA ARG A 44 -1.60 6.62 7.94
C ARG A 44 -0.42 6.64 8.91
N ALA A 45 -0.21 5.55 9.65
CA ALA A 45 0.86 5.45 10.64
C ALA A 45 2.24 5.55 9.99
N GLN A 46 2.45 4.89 8.86
CA GLN A 46 3.70 4.98 8.09
C GLN A 46 3.94 6.41 7.59
N LEU A 47 2.97 7.03 6.92
CA LEU A 47 3.12 8.41 6.41
C LEU A 47 3.41 9.40 7.55
N ALA A 48 2.70 9.28 8.67
CA ALA A 48 2.89 10.14 9.83
C ALA A 48 4.28 9.98 10.46
N ALA A 49 4.80 8.74 10.54
CA ALA A 49 6.14 8.47 11.06
C ALA A 49 7.24 9.11 10.17
N HIS A 50 7.09 9.05 8.85
CA HIS A 50 8.06 9.63 7.93
C HIS A 50 8.09 11.17 7.93
N ARG A 51 6.95 11.82 8.24
CA ARG A 51 6.85 13.29 8.32
C ARG A 51 7.65 13.93 9.46
N VAL A 52 8.06 13.13 10.45
CA VAL A 52 8.84 13.59 11.62
C VAL A 52 10.36 13.50 11.37
N GLY A 53 10.79 12.91 10.25
CA GLY A 53 12.21 12.77 9.91
C GLY A 53 12.86 14.07 9.44
N SER A 54 14.12 14.30 9.84
CA SER A 54 14.91 15.47 9.43
C SER A 54 15.26 15.53 7.93
N TRP A 55 15.04 14.43 7.21
CA TRP A 55 15.20 14.30 5.75
C TRP A 55 13.92 14.62 4.98
N TYR A 56 12.81 14.88 5.69
CA TYR A 56 11.53 15.21 5.10
C TYR A 56 11.57 16.60 4.47
N THR A 57 11.16 16.68 3.21
CA THR A 57 10.87 17.95 2.55
C THR A 57 9.46 17.88 1.97
N ASP A 58 8.82 19.02 1.71
CA ASP A 58 7.48 19.08 1.09
C ASP A 58 7.40 18.39 -0.30
N ARG A 59 8.54 17.93 -0.84
CA ARG A 59 8.67 17.26 -2.14
C ARG A 59 9.02 15.78 -2.04
N THR A 60 9.17 15.22 -0.84
CA THR A 60 9.47 13.80 -0.65
C THR A 60 8.36 12.95 -1.28
N ARG A 61 8.72 12.12 -2.27
CA ARG A 61 7.77 11.23 -2.97
C ARG A 61 7.62 9.92 -2.21
N LEU A 62 6.47 9.26 -2.37
CA LEU A 62 6.24 7.93 -1.80
C LEU A 62 7.28 6.92 -2.29
N ARG A 63 7.74 7.04 -3.54
CA ARG A 63 8.78 6.13 -4.07
C ARG A 63 10.13 6.26 -3.36
N ASP A 64 10.38 7.36 -2.65
CA ASP A 64 11.67 7.64 -2.02
C ASP A 64 11.70 7.24 -0.53
N ILE A 65 10.57 6.80 0.04
CA ILE A 65 10.49 6.40 1.45
C ILE A 65 10.46 4.86 1.59
N PRO A 66 11.01 4.30 2.67
CA PRO A 66 10.92 2.86 2.93
C PRO A 66 9.46 2.45 3.18
N LEU A 67 8.89 1.64 2.27
CA LEU A 67 7.52 1.12 2.34
C LEU A 67 7.51 -0.37 2.01
N ASP A 68 6.43 -1.06 2.39
CA ASP A 68 6.18 -2.39 1.87
C ASP A 68 5.87 -2.34 0.36
N ARG A 69 6.70 -3.02 -0.44
CA ARG A 69 6.56 -3.14 -1.90
C ARG A 69 6.32 -4.57 -2.37
N GLY A 70 5.87 -5.43 -1.46
CA GLY A 70 5.55 -6.81 -1.73
C GLY A 70 6.65 -7.80 -1.34
N PRO A 71 6.53 -9.07 -1.77
CA PRO A 71 5.54 -9.56 -2.75
C PRO A 71 4.09 -9.42 -2.27
N PHE A 72 3.18 -9.18 -3.22
CA PHE A 72 1.75 -9.03 -2.98
C PHE A 72 1.01 -10.36 -3.15
N THR A 73 -0.22 -10.42 -2.63
CA THR A 73 -1.06 -11.61 -2.74
C THR A 73 -1.55 -11.76 -4.19
N SER A 74 -1.29 -12.89 -4.83
CA SER A 74 -1.90 -13.18 -6.13
C SER A 74 -3.39 -13.49 -5.95
N SER A 75 -4.22 -12.99 -6.87
CA SER A 75 -5.65 -13.30 -6.94
C SER A 75 -5.95 -14.79 -7.15
N THR A 76 -4.96 -15.55 -7.63
CA THR A 76 -5.03 -17.00 -7.83
C THR A 76 -4.40 -17.80 -6.68
N SER A 77 -3.83 -17.14 -5.67
CA SER A 77 -3.26 -17.82 -4.51
C SER A 77 -4.34 -18.49 -3.66
N VAL A 78 -4.02 -19.68 -3.14
CA VAL A 78 -4.83 -20.32 -2.09
C VAL A 78 -4.81 -19.40 -0.86
N LEU A 79 -6.00 -19.14 -0.28
CA LEU A 79 -6.15 -18.20 0.82
C LEU A 79 -5.22 -18.52 2.01
N GLY A 80 -5.11 -19.79 2.39
CA GLY A 80 -4.23 -20.21 3.49
C GLY A 80 -2.76 -19.88 3.26
N ASP A 81 -2.27 -20.05 2.04
CA ASP A 81 -0.88 -19.71 1.67
C ASP A 81 -0.66 -18.19 1.68
N ALA A 82 -1.65 -17.43 1.19
CA ALA A 82 -1.61 -15.98 1.23
C ALA A 82 -1.56 -15.45 2.68
N GLU A 83 -2.41 -15.98 3.56
CA GLU A 83 -2.38 -15.61 4.97
C GLU A 83 -1.09 -16.02 5.67
N ALA A 84 -0.54 -17.19 5.36
CA ALA A 84 0.74 -17.64 5.90
C ALA A 84 1.88 -16.70 5.47
N ALA A 85 1.92 -16.30 4.18
CA ALA A 85 2.88 -15.32 3.68
C ALA A 85 2.74 -13.95 4.37
N MET A 86 1.51 -13.48 4.60
CA MET A 86 1.24 -12.26 5.35
C MET A 86 1.74 -12.34 6.79
N ARG A 87 1.49 -13.45 7.49
CA ARG A 87 1.97 -13.67 8.86
C ARG A 87 3.50 -13.69 8.94
N ILE A 88 4.18 -14.34 8.01
CA ILE A 88 5.66 -14.36 7.92
C ILE A 88 6.22 -12.93 7.79
N ARG A 89 5.53 -12.07 7.04
CA ARG A 89 5.93 -10.68 6.80
C ARG A 89 5.35 -9.69 7.82
N THR A 90 4.58 -10.17 8.80
CA THR A 90 3.88 -9.35 9.80
C THR A 90 2.99 -8.27 9.16
N LEU A 91 2.20 -8.67 8.16
CA LEU A 91 1.27 -7.78 7.45
C LEU A 91 -0.17 -8.04 7.91
N ASP A 92 -0.85 -6.98 8.32
CA ASP A 92 -2.29 -7.04 8.60
C ASP A 92 -3.12 -6.94 7.32
N VAL A 93 -2.60 -6.27 6.28
CA VAL A 93 -3.24 -6.05 5.00
C VAL A 93 -2.24 -6.25 3.87
N SER A 94 -2.66 -6.94 2.81
CA SER A 94 -1.87 -7.19 1.60
C SER A 94 -2.69 -6.82 0.36
N PRO A 95 -2.13 -6.07 -0.60
CA PRO A 95 -2.73 -5.91 -1.93
C PRO A 95 -2.96 -7.26 -2.60
N VAL A 96 -4.11 -7.42 -3.24
CA VAL A 96 -4.42 -8.55 -4.11
C VAL A 96 -4.26 -8.11 -5.55
N ILE A 97 -3.37 -8.76 -6.30
CA ILE A 97 -3.03 -8.41 -7.67
C ILE A 97 -3.44 -9.50 -8.67
N ASP A 98 -3.72 -9.10 -9.92
CA ASP A 98 -3.82 -10.03 -11.04
C ASP A 98 -2.45 -10.47 -11.58
N GLU A 99 -2.45 -11.29 -12.63
CA GLU A 99 -1.24 -11.79 -13.29
C GLU A 99 -0.41 -10.69 -13.97
N HIS A 100 -1.00 -9.53 -14.21
CA HIS A 100 -0.34 -8.37 -14.80
C HIS A 100 0.17 -7.38 -13.74
N GLY A 101 -0.14 -7.60 -12.47
CA GLY A 101 0.26 -6.76 -11.34
C GLY A 101 -0.74 -5.66 -10.97
N TYR A 102 -1.94 -5.62 -11.58
CA TYR A 102 -2.96 -4.64 -11.24
C TYR A 102 -3.67 -4.99 -9.94
N ALA A 103 -3.85 -4.01 -9.06
CA ALA A 103 -4.57 -4.21 -7.81
C ALA A 103 -6.07 -4.46 -8.07
N LEU A 104 -6.54 -5.65 -7.71
CA LEU A 104 -7.95 -6.03 -7.72
C LEU A 104 -8.65 -5.75 -6.38
N GLY A 105 -7.89 -5.72 -5.29
CA GLY A 105 -8.44 -5.57 -3.95
C GLY A 105 -7.38 -5.61 -2.86
N VAL A 106 -7.85 -5.79 -1.63
CA VAL A 106 -7.01 -6.05 -0.45
C VAL A 106 -7.49 -7.28 0.31
N LEU A 107 -6.53 -8.05 0.80
CA LEU A 107 -6.74 -9.11 1.76
C LEU A 107 -6.33 -8.58 3.14
N ALA A 108 -7.18 -8.76 4.14
CA ALA A 108 -6.89 -8.40 5.52
C ALA A 108 -6.94 -9.66 6.39
N LEU A 109 -5.99 -9.80 7.31
CA LEU A 109 -6.06 -10.80 8.37
C LEU A 109 -7.10 -10.33 9.38
N THR A 110 -8.15 -11.12 9.59
CA THR A 110 -9.02 -10.91 10.74
C THR A 110 -8.32 -11.43 12.00
N PRO A 111 -8.37 -10.68 13.11
CA PRO A 111 -7.83 -11.14 14.39
C PRO A 111 -8.54 -12.38 14.92
#